data_AF-A0A7W6F5B2-F1
#
_entry.id   AF-A0A7W6F5B2-F1
#
_cell.length_a   1.000
_cell.length_b   1.000
_cell.length_c   1.000
_cell.angle_alpha   90.00
_cell.angle_beta   90.00
_cell.angle_gamma   90.00
#
_symmetry.space_group_name_H-M   'P 1'
#
loop_
_entity.id
_entity.type
_entity.pdbx_description
1 polymer ?
#
loop_
_entity_poly.entity_id
_entity_poly.type
_entity_poly.pdbx_seq_one_letter_code
_entity_poly.pdbx_strand_id
1 'polypeptide(L)'
;MTDDNDTTLPEPVRDHLGHQLRTIYTVGEGKPQFLGDEAGVPQEFAPQIERLETRLKTHEEGTEAVGQALDQIVDAFGLPPKASPRSA
;
A
#
# COMPACT_ATOMS: atom_id res chain seq x y z
N MET A 1 29.12 -24.29 -0.20
CA MET A 1 28.09 -23.72 0.69
C MET A 1 28.85 -22.73 1.56
N THR A 2 29.05 -21.52 1.03
CA THR A 2 29.84 -20.45 1.68
C THR A 2 28.86 -19.59 2.45
N ASP A 3 28.98 -19.58 3.77
CA ASP A 3 28.15 -18.81 4.69
C ASP A 3 28.30 -17.31 4.46
N ASP A 4 27.25 -16.67 3.95
CA ASP A 4 27.08 -15.22 3.79
C ASP A 4 26.86 -14.50 5.15
N ASN A 5 27.68 -14.80 6.17
CA ASN A 5 27.58 -14.17 7.50
C ASN A 5 28.79 -13.29 7.89
N ASP A 6 29.85 -13.26 7.08
CA ASP A 6 31.08 -12.49 7.36
C ASP A 6 31.04 -11.02 6.90
N THR A 7 29.89 -10.51 6.48
CA THR A 7 29.73 -9.15 5.90
C THR A 7 29.06 -8.15 6.84
N THR A 8 28.83 -8.51 8.10
CA THR A 8 28.19 -7.60 9.04
C THR A 8 29.21 -6.84 9.88
N LEU A 9 29.33 -5.53 9.62
CA LEU A 9 30.16 -4.62 10.41
C LEU A 9 29.83 -4.75 11.91
N PRO A 10 30.83 -4.60 12.81
CA PRO A 10 30.61 -4.60 14.25
C PRO A 10 29.50 -3.63 14.65
N GLU A 11 28.67 -4.01 15.62
CA GLU A 11 27.50 -3.23 16.05
C GLU A 11 27.81 -1.75 16.34
N PRO A 12 28.88 -1.38 17.07
CA PRO A 12 29.20 0.03 17.31
C PRO A 12 29.53 0.80 16.03
N VAL A 13 30.18 0.13 15.07
CA VAL A 13 30.55 0.72 13.78
C VAL A 13 29.30 0.88 12.91
N ARG A 14 28.41 -0.11 12.92
CA ARG A 14 27.14 -0.07 12.22
C ARG A 14 26.22 1.02 12.74
N ASP A 15 26.13 1.17 14.06
CA ASP A 15 25.32 2.21 14.69
C ASP A 15 25.87 3.60 14.42
N HIS A 16 27.21 3.74 14.49
CA HIS A 16 27.87 4.99 14.18
C HIS A 16 27.67 5.38 12.70
N LEU A 17 27.90 4.45 11.77
CA LEU A 17 27.66 4.68 10.35
C LEU A 17 26.17 4.90 10.06
N GLY A 18 25.28 4.16 10.71
CA GLY A 18 23.84 4.35 10.60
C GLY A 18 23.40 5.72 11.10
N HIS A 19 24.00 6.24 12.17
CA HIS A 19 23.77 7.59 12.64
C HIS A 19 24.28 8.61 11.63
N GLN A 20 25.53 8.50 11.18
CA GLN A 20 26.09 9.40 10.16
C GLN A 20 25.27 9.40 8.87
N LEU A 21 24.88 8.22 8.37
CA LEU A 21 24.07 8.09 7.16
C LEU A 21 22.68 8.70 7.36
N ARG A 22 22.04 8.52 8.51
CA ARG A 22 20.75 9.19 8.77
C ARG A 22 20.89 10.71 8.91
N THR A 23 22.04 11.21 9.36
CA THR A 23 22.34 12.65 9.43
C THR A 23 22.73 13.25 8.08
N ILE A 24 23.40 12.50 7.21
CA ILE A 24 23.83 12.96 5.88
C ILE A 24 22.70 12.77 4.87
N TYR A 25 22.07 11.61 4.90
CA TYR A 25 20.88 11.26 4.13
C TYR A 25 19.62 11.45 4.96
N THR A 26 19.59 12.45 5.86
CA THR A 26 18.30 13.04 6.23
C THR A 26 17.70 13.50 4.91
N VAL A 27 16.85 12.62 4.36
CA VAL A 27 15.78 12.87 3.41
C VAL A 27 15.43 14.34 3.55
N GLY A 28 15.74 15.14 2.53
CA GLY A 28 15.50 16.60 2.57
C GLY A 28 14.15 16.85 3.22
N GLU A 29 14.11 17.76 4.20
CA GLU A 29 13.21 17.95 5.37
C GLU A 29 11.67 17.81 5.21
N GLY A 30 11.16 17.10 4.21
CA GLY A 30 9.75 16.86 3.96
C GLY A 30 9.47 15.39 3.63
N LYS A 31 8.19 15.05 3.72
CA LYS A 31 7.61 13.88 3.05
C LYS A 31 8.24 13.76 1.65
N PRO A 32 8.71 12.57 1.21
CA PRO A 32 9.32 12.44 -0.11
C PRO A 32 8.38 13.07 -1.16
N GLN A 33 8.90 13.88 -2.09
CA GLN A 33 8.06 14.65 -3.03
C GLN A 33 7.05 13.74 -3.75
N PHE A 34 7.42 12.50 -4.07
CA PHE A 34 6.54 11.50 -4.69
C PHE A 34 5.39 10.98 -3.81
N LEU A 35 5.40 11.29 -2.52
CA LEU A 35 4.42 10.81 -1.56
C LEU A 35 3.32 11.89 -1.46
N GLY A 36 2.29 11.77 -2.30
CA GLY A 36 1.12 12.67 -2.32
C GLY A 36 1.17 13.83 -3.32
N ASP A 37 2.22 13.94 -4.13
CA ASP A 37 2.27 14.78 -5.32
C ASP A 37 2.59 13.87 -6.53
N GLU A 38 1.65 13.76 -7.46
CA GLU A 38 1.76 12.92 -8.67
C GLU A 38 2.98 13.32 -9.52
N ALA A 39 3.39 14.59 -9.47
CA ALA A 39 4.55 15.10 -10.21
C ALA A 39 5.90 14.69 -9.59
N GLY A 40 5.91 14.25 -8.33
CA GLY A 40 7.14 13.85 -7.63
C GLY A 40 7.60 12.43 -7.93
N VAL A 41 6.73 11.60 -8.52
CA VAL A 41 6.97 10.18 -8.75
C VAL A 41 7.97 9.97 -9.91
N PRO A 42 9.07 9.24 -9.70
CA PRO A 42 9.98 8.90 -10.80
C PRO A 42 9.28 8.08 -11.90
N GLN A 43 9.53 8.43 -13.17
CA GLN A 43 8.90 7.81 -14.34
C GLN A 43 9.11 6.28 -14.41
N GLU A 44 10.20 5.79 -13.84
CA GLU A 44 10.52 4.37 -13.72
C GLU A 44 9.50 3.56 -12.89
N PHE A 45 8.73 4.23 -12.01
CA PHE A 45 7.65 3.61 -11.24
C PHE A 45 6.29 3.68 -11.92
N ALA A 46 6.16 4.38 -13.04
CA ALA A 46 4.90 4.52 -13.78
C ALA A 46 4.21 3.17 -14.08
N PRO A 47 4.91 2.12 -14.60
CA PRO A 47 4.21 0.86 -14.92
C PRO A 47 3.76 0.10 -13.67
N GLN A 48 4.44 0.25 -12.53
CA GLN A 48 4.02 -0.37 -11.27
C GLN A 48 2.81 0.36 -10.68
N ILE A 49 2.75 1.68 -10.81
CA ILE A 49 1.64 2.50 -10.35
C ILE A 49 0.39 2.21 -11.18
N GLU A 50 0.50 2.18 -12.51
CA GLU A 50 -0.63 1.85 -13.40
C GLU A 50 -1.24 0.47 -13.06
N ARG A 51 -0.40 -0.52 -12.74
CA ARG A 51 -0.84 -1.85 -12.31
C ARG A 51 -1.57 -1.81 -10.97
N LEU A 52 -1.12 -0.97 -10.04
CA LEU A 52 -1.75 -0.81 -8.73
C LEU A 52 -3.11 -0.11 -8.85
N GLU A 53 -3.19 0.96 -9.63
CA GLU A 53 -4.43 1.67 -9.93
C GLU A 53 -5.46 0.77 -10.59
N THR A 54 -5.03 -0.01 -11.60
CA THR A 54 -5.88 -1.00 -12.28
C THR A 54 -6.44 -2.02 -11.28
N ARG A 55 -5.57 -2.59 -10.43
CA ARG A 55 -6.00 -3.57 -9.42
C ARG A 55 -6.96 -2.97 -8.39
N LEU A 56 -6.70 -1.74 -7.95
CA LEU A 56 -7.55 -1.05 -6.99
C LEU A 56 -8.94 -0.81 -7.59
N LYS A 57 -8.98 -0.30 -8.82
CA LYS A 57 -10.22 -0.05 -9.55
C LYS A 57 -11.01 -1.33 -9.80
N THR A 58 -10.35 -2.40 -10.24
CA THR A 58 -11.01 -3.71 -10.41
C THR A 58 -11.53 -4.28 -9.08
N HIS A 59 -10.82 -4.03 -7.98
CA HIS A 59 -11.27 -4.48 -6.66
C HIS A 59 -12.50 -3.70 -6.19
N GLU A 60 -12.54 -2.39 -6.40
CA GLU A 60 -13.68 -1.52 -6.08
C GLU A 60 -14.90 -1.89 -6.93
N GLU A 61 -14.75 -1.88 -8.26
CA GLU A 61 -15.82 -2.26 -9.20
C GLU A 61 -16.30 -3.70 -8.97
N GLY A 62 -15.37 -4.63 -8.68
CA GLY A 62 -15.69 -6.01 -8.37
C GLY A 62 -16.48 -6.16 -7.06
N THR A 63 -16.16 -5.36 -6.04
CA THR A 63 -16.88 -5.36 -4.77
C THR A 63 -18.31 -4.84 -4.95
N GLU A 64 -18.48 -3.77 -5.71
CA GLU A 64 -19.81 -3.23 -6.04
C GLU A 64 -20.65 -4.21 -6.86
N ALA A 65 -20.05 -4.82 -7.89
CA ALA A 65 -20.74 -5.79 -8.75
C ALA A 65 -21.21 -7.03 -7.95
N VAL A 66 -20.38 -7.54 -7.03
CA VAL A 66 -20.78 -8.65 -6.15
C VAL A 66 -21.89 -8.21 -5.20
N GLY A 67 -21.81 -7.01 -4.62
CA GLY A 67 -22.87 -6.46 -3.77
C GLY A 67 -24.22 -6.41 -4.50
N GLN A 68 -24.24 -5.85 -5.71
CA GLN A 68 -25.44 -5.80 -6.55
C GLN A 68 -25.98 -7.19 -6.89
N ALA A 69 -25.11 -8.15 -7.19
CA ALA A 69 -25.52 -9.52 -7.46
C ALA A 69 -26.13 -10.19 -6.23
N LEU A 70 -25.57 -9.95 -5.04
CA LEU A 70 -26.12 -10.46 -3.78
C LEU A 70 -27.47 -9.82 -3.45
N ASP A 71 -27.66 -8.53 -3.68
CA ASP A 71 -28.95 -7.85 -3.50
C ASP A 71 -30.03 -8.45 -4.42
N GLN A 72 -29.71 -8.67 -5.69
CA GLN A 72 -30.61 -9.34 -6.64
C GLN A 72 -30.97 -10.77 -6.20
N ILE A 73 -30.01 -11.50 -5.62
CA ILE A 73 -30.25 -12.84 -5.06
C ILE A 73 -31.20 -12.73 -3.86
N VAL A 74 -30.95 -11.83 -2.91
CA VAL A 74 -31.80 -11.63 -1.73
C VAL A 74 -33.23 -11.28 -2.15
N ASP A 75 -33.39 -10.38 -3.12
CA ASP A 75 -34.68 -9.99 -3.69
C ASP A 75 -35.38 -11.18 -4.35
N ALA A 76 -34.66 -11.99 -5.13
CA ALA A 76 -35.20 -13.17 -5.81
C ALA A 76 -35.66 -14.26 -4.83
N PHE A 77 -35.00 -14.37 -3.67
CA PHE A 77 -35.37 -15.33 -2.62
C PHE A 77 -36.37 -14.78 -1.59
N GLY A 78 -36.82 -13.52 -1.73
CA GLY A 78 -37.84 -12.91 -0.87
C GLY A 78 -37.43 -12.82 0.62
N LEU A 79 -36.13 -12.84 0.90
CA LEU A 79 -35.61 -12.73 2.26
C LEU A 79 -35.70 -11.27 2.70
N PRO A 80 -36.23 -10.96 3.89
CA PRO A 80 -36.28 -9.58 4.36
C PRO A 80 -34.86 -9.03 4.51
N PRO A 81 -34.57 -7.80 4.06
CA PRO A 81 -33.25 -7.21 4.19
C PRO A 81 -32.86 -7.19 5.67
N LYS A 82 -31.67 -7.73 5.99
CA LYS A 82 -31.14 -7.69 7.35
C LYS A 82 -31.00 -6.23 7.76
N ALA A 83 -31.82 -5.80 8.74
CA ALA A 83 -31.73 -4.47 9.33
C ALA A 83 -30.27 -4.22 9.76
N SER A 84 -29.61 -3.26 9.10
CA SER A 84 -28.31 -2.76 9.54
C SER A 84 -28.48 -2.13 10.92
N PRO A 85 -27.70 -2.54 11.94
CA PRO A 85 -27.69 -1.84 13.22
C PRO A 85 -26.88 -0.56 13.05
N ARG A 86 -27.49 0.48 12.49
CA ARG A 86 -27.02 1.86 12.59
C ARG A 86 -28.19 2.76 12.95
N SER A 87 -28.42 2.90 14.26
CA SER A 87 -29.03 4.07 14.88
C SER A 87 -28.92 3.93 16.41
N ALA A 88 -27.84 4.49 16.97
CA ALA A 88 -27.76 5.21 18.25
C ALA A 88 -26.32 5.69 18.45
#